data_AF-A0A443S228-F1
#
_entry.id   AF-A0A443S228-F1
#
_cell.length_a   1.000
_cell.length_b   1.000
_cell.length_c   1.000
_cell.angle_alpha   90.00
_cell.angle_beta   90.00
_cell.angle_gamma   90.00
#
_symmetry.space_group_name_H-M   'P 1'
#
loop_
_entity.id
_entity.type
_entity.pdbx_description
1 polymer ?
#
loop_
_entity_poly.entity_id
_entity_poly.type
_entity_poly.pdbx_seq_one_letter_code
_entity_poly.pdbx_strand_id
1 'polypeptide(L)' 'MNGSLHKKVICIIGSGASGLTCIKSCRDRNLDVVCYEKSDFLGGLWKYRDEDV' A
#
# COMPACT_ATOMS: atom_id res chain seq x y z
N MET A 1 -15.30 26.57 -17.40
CA MET A 1 -14.63 26.51 -16.08
C MET A 1 -14.16 25.08 -15.89
N ASN A 2 -12.97 24.74 -16.38
CA ASN A 2 -12.51 23.34 -16.40
C ASN A 2 -11.30 23.22 -15.47
N GLY A 3 -11.57 23.18 -14.16
CA GLY A 3 -10.56 22.77 -13.19
C GLY A 3 -10.39 21.26 -13.33
N SER A 4 -9.31 20.81 -13.97
CA SER A 4 -8.90 19.41 -13.94
C SER A 4 -8.68 19.02 -12.49
N LEU A 5 -9.59 18.21 -11.93
CA LEU A 5 -9.47 17.69 -10.57
C LEU A 5 -8.26 16.75 -10.55
N HIS A 6 -7.13 17.20 -10.01
CA HIS A 6 -5.97 16.33 -9.82
C HIS A 6 -6.37 15.21 -8.85
N LYS A 7 -6.48 13.98 -9.36
CA LYS A 7 -6.79 12.81 -8.56
C LYS A 7 -5.61 12.55 -7.60
N LYS A 8 -5.87 12.63 -6.30
CA LYS A 8 -4.85 12.38 -5.27
C LYS A 8 -4.53 10.88 -5.23
N VAL A 9 -3.25 10.55 -5.28
CA VAL A 9 -2.74 9.18 -5.14
C VAL A 9 -2.11 9.04 -3.76
N ILE A 10 -2.52 8.02 -3.01
CA ILE A 10 -2.00 7.75 -1.67
C ILE A 10 -0.77 6.85 -1.79
N CYS A 11 0.37 7.34 -1.28
CA CYS A 11 1.59 6.56 -1.17
C CYS A 11 1.57 5.75 0.14
N ILE A 12 1.76 4.44 0.05
CA ILE A 12 1.81 3.52 1.19
C ILE A 12 3.22 2.91 1.22
N ILE A 13 3.93 3.07 2.34
CA ILE A 13 5.28 2.52 2.54
C ILE A 13 5.18 1.30 3.45
N GLY A 14 5.58 0.15 2.93
CA GLY A 14 5.46 -1.16 3.57
C GLY A 14 4.13 -1.84 3.24
N SER A 15 4.20 -3.13 2.93
CA SER A 15 3.08 -4.01 2.58
C SER A 15 2.87 -5.12 3.61
N GLY A 16 3.18 -4.83 4.87
CA GLY A 16 2.84 -5.69 6.02
C GLY A 16 1.34 -5.63 6.36
N ALA A 17 0.97 -6.17 7.53
CA ALA A 17 -0.43 -6.22 7.98
C ALA A 17 -1.11 -4.83 7.96
N SER A 18 -0.41 -3.78 8.41
CA SER A 18 -0.91 -2.40 8.39
C SER A 18 -1.00 -1.82 6.97
N GLY A 19 0.00 -2.07 6.13
CA GLY A 19 0.04 -1.60 4.74
C GLY A 19 -1.10 -2.18 3.90
N LEU A 20 -1.31 -3.49 3.98
CA LEU A 20 -2.37 -4.19 3.25
C LEU A 20 -3.78 -3.75 3.67
N THR A 21 -4.01 -3.55 4.97
CA THR A 21 -5.30 -3.04 5.48
C THR A 21 -5.54 -1.58 5.07
N CYS A 22 -4.48 -0.76 5.00
CA CYS A 22 -4.54 0.59 4.45
C CYS A 22 -4.90 0.58 2.95
N ILE A 23 -4.26 -0.28 2.14
CA ILE A 23 -4.58 -0.47 0.72
C ILE A 23 -6.05 -0.82 0.54
N LYS A 24 -6.54 -1.83 1.25
CA LYS A 24 -7.95 -2.25 1.20
C LYS A 24 -8.89 -1.10 1.53
N SER A 25 -8.63 -0.41 2.64
CA SER A 25 -9.46 0.70 3.11
C SER A 25 -9.51 1.88 2.12
N CYS A 26 -8.39 2.16 1.45
CA CYS A 26 -8.33 3.19 0.41
C CYS A 26 -9.10 2.77 -0.85
N ARG A 27 -8.93 1.52 -1.29
CA ARG A 27 -9.63 0.97 -2.46
C ARG A 27 -11.15 0.94 -2.26
N ASP A 28 -11.62 0.57 -1.07
CA ASP A 28 -13.06 0.58 -0.73
C ASP A 28 -13.68 1.98 -0.83
N ARG A 29 -12.86 3.03 -0.73
CA ARG A 29 -13.25 4.44 -0.84
C ARG A 29 -12.99 5.03 -2.23
N ASN A 30 -12.71 4.18 -3.22
CA ASN A 30 -12.38 4.57 -4.60
C ASN A 30 -11.16 5.51 -4.71
N LEU A 31 -10.19 5.37 -3.80
CA LEU A 31 -8.93 6.12 -3.83
C LEU A 31 -7.87 5.35 -4.64
N ASP A 32 -7.02 6.10 -5.34
CA ASP A 32 -5.84 5.53 -6.00
C ASP A 32 -4.70 5.39 -5.01
N VAL A 33 -3.98 4.28 -5.10
CA VAL A 33 -2.87 3.95 -4.21
C VAL A 33 -1.66 3.51 -5.00
N VAL A 34 -0.47 3.87 -4.50
CA VAL A 34 0.80 3.27 -4.89
C VAL A 34 1.44 2.75 -3.62
N CYS A 35 1.83 1.48 -3.60
CA CYS A 35 2.50 0.85 -2.47
C CYS A 35 3.94 0.53 -2.84
N TYR A 36 4.87 0.86 -1.96
CA TYR A 36 6.26 0.46 -2.03
C TYR A 36 6.56 -0.51 -0.90
N GLU A 37 7.12 -1.66 -1.24
CA GLU A 37 7.61 -2.66 -0.31
C GLU A 37 9.10 -2.84 -0.58
N LYS A 38 9.91 -2.94 0.48
CA LYS A 38 11.36 -3.12 0.34
C LYS A 38 11.67 -4.48 -0.30
N SER A 39 10.86 -5.47 0.01
CA SER A 39 11.06 -6.85 -0.43
C SER A 39 10.20 -7.26 -1.63
N ASP A 40 10.51 -8.41 -2.20
CA ASP A 40 9.75 -8.96 -3.34
C ASP A 40 8.43 -9.63 -2.95
N PHE A 41 8.08 -9.63 -1.65
CA PHE A 41 6.89 -10.30 -1.14
C PHE A 41 6.06 -9.41 -0.23
N LEU A 42 4.74 -9.54 -0.35
CA LEU A 42 3.79 -8.92 0.55
C LEU A 42 3.70 -9.68 1.89
N GLY A 43 3.16 -9.01 2.90
CA GLY A 43 2.81 -9.62 4.18
C GLY A 43 3.71 -9.20 5.34
N GLY A 44 4.86 -8.58 5.09
CA GLY A 44 5.81 -8.20 6.12
C GLY A 44 6.14 -9.39 7.02
N LEU A 45 6.01 -9.24 8.35
CA LEU A 45 6.26 -10.31 9.33
C LEU A 45 5.44 -11.60 9.11
N TRP A 46 4.29 -11.53 8.41
CA TRP A 46 3.50 -12.73 8.10
C TRP A 46 4.19 -13.62 7.07
N LYS A 47 5.08 -13.05 6.25
CA LYS A 47 5.92 -13.77 5.33
C LYS A 47 7.27 -14.00 6.00
N TYR A 48 7.32 -15.02 6.87
CA TYR A 48 8.54 -15.47 7.52
C TYR A 48 9.63 -15.81 6.48
N ARG A 49 10.88 -15.44 6.80
CA ARG A 49 12.09 -15.75 6.04
C ARG A 49 13.17 -16.10 7.03
N ASP A 50 13.98 -17.09 6.70
CA ASP A 50 15.10 -17.50 7.56
C ASP A 50 16.14 -16.38 7.73
N GLU A 51 16.22 -15.44 6.78
CA GLU A 51 17.11 -14.28 6.83
C GLU A 51 16.70 -13.19 7.83
N ASP A 52 15.46 -13.23 8.33
CA ASP A 52 14.90 -12.23 9.25
C ASP A 52 15.15 -12.60 10.74
N VAL A 53 15.81 -13.74 11.01
CA VAL A 53 16.09 -14.29 12.35
C VAL A 53 17.54 -14.07 12.75
#